data_AF-A0A958BBK9-F1
#
_entry.id   AF-A0A958BBK9-F1
#
_cell.length_a   1.000
_cell.length_b   1.000
_cell.length_c   1.000
_cell.angle_alpha   90.00
_cell.angle_beta   90.00
_cell.angle_gamma   90.00
#
_symmetry.space_group_name_H-M   'P 1'
#
loop_
_entity.id
_entity.type
_entity.pdbx_description
1 polymer ?
#
loop_
_entity_poly.entity_id
_entity_poly.type
_entity_poly.pdbx_seq_one_letter_code
_entity_poly.pdbx_strand_id
1 'polypeptide(L)' 'MSKTVFITGCSSGIGRATAKRFAQNGWNV' A
#
# COMPACT_ATOMS: atom_id res chain seq x y z
N MET A 1 -12.49 10.15 -6.41
CA MET A 1 -12.52 9.13 -5.33
C MET A 1 -11.21 8.37 -5.38
N SER A 2 -10.45 8.33 -4.28
CA SER A 2 -9.25 7.50 -4.18
C SER A 2 -9.66 6.03 -3.99
N LYS A 3 -8.91 5.10 -4.58
CA LYS A 3 -9.14 3.66 -4.40
C LYS A 3 -8.57 3.23 -3.03
N THR A 4 -9.26 2.33 -2.34
CA THR A 4 -8.83 1.82 -1.03
C THR A 4 -8.36 0.37 -1.14
N VAL A 5 -7.26 0.03 -0.49
CA VAL A 5 -6.72 -1.34 -0.39
C VAL A 5 -6.30 -1.63 1.05
N PHE A 6 -6.44 -2.87 1.50
CA PHE A 6 -5.95 -3.32 2.80
C PHE A 6 -4.81 -4.33 2.60
N ILE A 7 -3.65 -4.08 3.21
CA ILE A 7 -2.44 -4.90 3.03
C ILE A 7 -1.99 -5.45 4.39
N THR A 8 -1.91 -6.78 4.51
CA THR A 8 -1.32 -7.46 5.67
C THR A 8 0.17 -7.72 5.46
N GLY A 9 0.93 -7.94 6.55
CA GLY A 9 2.36 -8.24 6.45
C GLY A 9 3.21 -7.09 5.88
N CYS A 10 2.82 -5.84 6.13
CA CYS A 10 3.43 -4.64 5.52
C CYS A 10 4.59 -4.03 6.32
N SER A 11 5.03 -4.68 7.40
CA SER A 11 6.15 -4.20 8.24
C SER A 11 7.52 -4.29 7.52
N SER A 12 7.69 -5.21 6.56
CA SER A 12 8.93 -5.40 5.82
C SER A 12 8.70 -6.04 4.43
N GLY A 13 9.78 -6.24 3.67
CA GLY A 13 9.78 -6.99 2.41
C GLY A 13 8.78 -6.48 1.36
N ILE A 14 8.15 -7.43 0.67
CA ILE A 14 7.19 -7.17 -0.41
C ILE A 14 5.98 -6.38 0.10
N GLY A 15 5.44 -6.70 1.28
CA GLY A 15 4.30 -5.99 1.85
C GLY A 15 4.58 -4.50 2.03
N ARG A 16 5.76 -4.13 2.56
CA ARG A 16 6.19 -2.73 2.72
C ARG A 16 6.37 -2.03 1.37
N ALA A 17 6.99 -2.71 0.39
CA ALA A 17 7.19 -2.15 -0.95
C ALA A 17 5.85 -1.88 -1.66
N THR A 18 4.91 -2.81 -1.56
CA THR A 18 3.57 -2.71 -2.14
C THR A 18 2.78 -1.56 -1.51
N ALA A 19 2.77 -1.44 -0.17
CA ALA A 19 2.10 -0.33 0.50
C ALA A 19 2.64 1.04 0.05
N LYS A 20 3.96 1.18 -0.04
CA LYS A 20 4.60 2.41 -0.55
C LYS A 20 4.20 2.71 -1.99
N ARG A 21 4.18 1.71 -2.87
CA ARG A 21 3.82 1.89 -4.28
C ARG A 21 2.38 2.37 -4.45
N PHE A 22 1.43 1.81 -3.69
CA PHE A 22 0.04 2.24 -3.76
C PHE A 22 -0.17 3.64 -3.16
N ALA A 23 0.49 3.96 -2.04
CA ALA A 23 0.43 5.30 -1.46
C ALA A 23 0.99 6.36 -2.43
N GLN A 24 2.11 6.06 -3.11
CA GLN A 24 2.67 6.94 -4.16
C GLN A 24 1.72 7.15 -5.34
N ASN A 25 0.89 6.16 -5.64
CA ASN A 25 -0.11 6.25 -6.70
C ASN A 25 -1.43 6.93 -6.23
N GLY A 26 -1.46 7.47 -5.02
CA GLY A 26 -2.60 8.23 -4.48
C GLY A 26 -3.75 7.36 -3.97
N TRP A 27 -3.50 6.08 -3.69
CA TRP A 27 -4.48 5.18 -3.08
C TRP A 27 -4.52 5.40 -1.56
N ASN A 28 -5.67 5.13 -0.95
CA ASN A 28 -5.80 4.95 0.49
C ASN A 28 -5.39 3.51 0.84
N VAL A 29 -4.33 3.36 1.62
CA VAL A 29 -3.59 2.09 1.81
C VAL A 29 -3.37 1.83 3.28
#